data_AF-A0A917YN81-F1
#
_entry.id   AF-A0A917YN81-F1
#
_cell.length_a   1.000
_cell.length_b   1.000
_cell.length_c   1.000
_cell.angle_alpha   90.00
_cell.angle_beta   90.00
_cell.angle_gamma   90.00
#
_symmetry.space_group_name_H-M   'P 1'
#
loop_
_entity.id
_entity.type
_entity.pdbx_description
1 polymer ?
#
loop_
_entity_poly.entity_id
_entity_poly.type
_entity_poly.pdbx_seq_one_letter_code
_entity_poly.pdbx_strand_id
1 'polypeptide(L)' 'MPLTSTALIHYLHDDLNIDQEIAPETELFSSGMLDSVAMTNIIMYLEETAGIVVRPADVTLENFDTVKAIVDYAHAGA' A
#
# COMPACT_ATOMS: atom_id res chain seq x y z
N MET A 1 11.33 9.63 -4.93
CA MET A 1 11.54 9.62 -3.46
C MET A 1 11.57 8.16 -3.03
N PRO A 2 12.28 7.76 -1.96
CA PRO A 2 12.17 6.39 -1.48
C PRO A 2 10.74 6.14 -0.98
N LEU A 3 10.17 5.00 -1.36
CA LEU A 3 8.91 4.56 -0.78
C LEU A 3 9.13 4.29 0.71
N THR A 4 8.30 4.88 1.57
CA THR A 4 8.35 4.69 3.02
C THR A 4 6.94 4.56 3.57
N SER A 5 6.77 4.00 4.77
CA SER A 5 5.46 3.88 5.40
C SER A 5 4.78 5.25 5.57
N THR A 6 5.54 6.29 5.91
CA THR A 6 5.01 7.65 6.02
C THR A 6 4.53 8.19 4.67
N ALA A 7 5.28 7.95 3.58
CA ALA A 7 4.88 8.39 2.25
C ALA A 7 3.59 7.67 1.77
N LEU A 8 3.49 6.37 2.02
CA LEU A 8 2.30 5.60 1.69
C LEU A 8 1.10 6.06 2.54
N ILE A 9 1.25 6.24 3.85
CA ILE A 9 0.17 6.77 4.71
C ILE A 9 -0.30 8.14 4.22
N HIS A 10 0.62 9.03 3.85
CA HIS A 10 0.27 10.33 3.29
C HIS A 10 -0.53 10.21 1.99
N TYR A 11 -0.14 9.30 1.10
CA TYR A 11 -0.92 9.00 -0.11
C TYR A 11 -2.33 8.48 0.22
N LEU A 12 -2.49 7.61 1.22
CA LEU A 12 -3.81 7.12 1.64
C LEU A 12 -4.70 8.26 2.16
N HIS A 13 -4.13 9.22 2.90
CA HIS A 13 -4.87 10.39 3.39
C HIS A 13 -5.21 11.38 2.27
N ASP A 14 -4.24 11.74 1.42
CA ASP A 14 -4.40 12.81 0.45
C ASP A 14 -5.10 12.36 -0.84
N ASP A 15 -4.67 11.23 -1.41
CA ASP A 15 -5.18 10.75 -2.71
C ASP A 15 -6.41 9.86 -2.55
N LEU A 16 -6.49 9.07 -1.47
CA LEU A 16 -7.64 8.21 -1.21
C LEU A 16 -8.64 8.80 -0.20
N ASN A 17 -8.37 10.00 0.33
CA ASN A 17 -9.25 10.74 1.22
C ASN A 17 -9.71 9.92 2.44
N ILE A 18 -8.79 9.14 3.02
CA ILE A 18 -9.05 8.36 4.23
C ILE A 18 -8.86 9.24 5.45
N ASP A 19 -9.92 9.49 6.24
CA ASP A 19 -9.84 10.34 7.45
C ASP A 19 -9.48 9.56 8.73
N GLN A 20 -9.30 8.25 8.63
CA GLN A 20 -9.03 7.37 9.77
C GLN A 20 -7.53 7.32 10.09
N GLU A 21 -7.16 7.19 11.36
CA GLU A 21 -5.76 7.06 11.76
C GLU A 21 -5.20 5.71 11.31
N ILE A 22 -4.17 5.76 10.44
CA ILE A 22 -3.51 4.57 9.89
C ILE A 22 -2.12 4.44 10.53
N ALA A 23 -1.91 3.35 11.26
CA ALA A 23 -0.59 2.93 11.72
C ALA A 23 0.04 1.94 10.73
N PRO A 24 1.37 1.73 10.77
CA PRO A 24 2.05 0.80 9.87
C PRO A 24 1.50 -0.64 9.90
N GLU A 25 1.03 -1.09 11.06
CA GLU A 25 0.46 -2.43 11.29
C GLU A 25 -1.07 -2.47 11.13
N THR A 26 -1.70 -1.34 10.79
CA THR A 26 -3.16 -1.29 10.63
C THR A 26 -3.55 -2.11 9.40
N GLU A 27 -4.49 -3.05 9.63
CA GLU A 27 -5.18 -3.80 8.59
C GLU A 27 -6.02 -2.85 7.73
N LEU A 28 -5.78 -2.85 6.43
CA LEU A 28 -6.41 -1.96 5.46
C LEU A 28 -7.52 -2.67 4.69
N PHE A 29 -7.28 -3.91 4.25
CA PHE A 29 -8.21 -4.63 3.39
C PHE A 29 -9.03 -5.65 4.17
N SER A 30 -8.40 -6.38 5.09
CA SER A 30 -9.10 -7.34 5.95
C SER A 30 -10.07 -6.67 6.93
N SER A 31 -9.76 -5.44 7.36
CA SER A 31 -10.66 -4.60 8.15
C SER A 31 -11.82 -4.01 7.34
N GLY A 32 -11.73 -4.04 6.01
CA GLY A 32 -12.68 -3.37 5.10
C GLY A 32 -12.50 -1.84 5.05
N MET A 33 -11.38 -1.30 5.52
CA MET A 33 -11.08 0.14 5.42
C MET A 33 -10.87 0.58 3.96
N LEU A 34 -10.27 -0.28 3.14
CA LEU A 34 -10.01 -0.06 1.73
C LEU A 34 -10.69 -1.13 0.85
N ASP A 35 -11.20 -0.67 -0.29
CA ASP A 35 -11.82 -1.51 -1.31
C ASP A 35 -10.81 -2.01 -2.36
N SER A 36 -11.22 -2.96 -3.19
CA SER A 36 -10.44 -3.49 -4.31
C SER A 36 -10.01 -2.43 -5.34
N VAL A 37 -10.73 -1.31 -5.44
CA VAL A 37 -10.33 -0.16 -6.29
C VAL A 37 -9.13 0.55 -5.69
N ALA A 38 -9.12 0.79 -4.37
CA ALA A 38 -7.99 1.39 -3.67
C ALA A 38 -6.73 0.51 -3.80
N MET A 39 -6.89 -0.81 -3.79
CA MET A 39 -5.78 -1.74 -4.04
C MET A 39 -5.10 -1.49 -5.39
N THR A 40 -5.88 -1.31 -6.45
CA THR A 40 -5.33 -1.03 -7.79
C THR A 40 -4.57 0.30 -7.82
N ASN A 41 -5.10 1.33 -7.16
CA ASN A 41 -4.45 2.64 -7.06
C ASN A 41 -3.12 2.57 -6.28
N ILE A 42 -3.10 1.83 -5.17
CA ILE A 42 -1.88 1.59 -4.40
C ILE A 42 -0.85 0.87 -5.24
N ILE A 43 -1.23 -0.19 -5.97
CA ILE A 43 -0.33 -0.91 -6.87
C ILE A 43 0.32 0.05 -7.87
N MET A 44 -0.48 0.87 -8.55
CA MET A 44 0.03 1.87 -9.51
C MET A 44 1.00 2.85 -8.84
N TYR A 45 0.67 3.36 -7.64
CA TYR A 45 1.54 4.23 -6.87
C TYR A 45 2.89 3.58 -6.52
N LEU A 46 2.90 2.29 -6.16
CA LEU A 46 4.12 1.55 -5.86
C LEU A 46 4.99 1.36 -7.10
N GLU A 47 4.40 1.00 -8.23
CA GLU A 47 5.12 0.83 -9.49
C GLU A 47 5.76 2.14 -9.95
N GLU A 48 5.03 3.27 -9.84
CA GLU A 48 5.54 4.60 -10.19
C GLU A 48 6.62 5.11 -9.22
N THR A 49 6.42 4.89 -7.91
CA THR A 49 7.30 5.46 -6.86
C THR A 49 8.56 4.63 -6.64
N ALA A 50 8.42 3.30 -6.58
CA ALA A 50 9.51 2.38 -6.33
C ALA A 50 10.13 1.81 -7.62
N GLY A 51 9.49 1.98 -8.78
CA GLY A 51 9.98 1.44 -10.06
C GLY A 51 9.91 -0.09 -10.16
N ILE A 52 9.08 -0.71 -9.33
CA ILE A 52 8.87 -2.16 -9.32
C ILE A 52 7.70 -2.56 -10.23
N VAL A 53 7.52 -3.87 -10.46
CA VAL A 53 6.32 -4.42 -11.11
C VAL A 53 5.62 -5.34 -10.13
N VAL A 54 4.35 -5.07 -9.82
CA VAL A 54 3.57 -5.90 -8.90
C VAL A 54 2.89 -7.01 -9.70
N ARG A 55 3.19 -8.28 -9.38
CA ARG A 55 2.52 -9.40 -10.06
C ARG A 55 1.18 -9.65 -9.39
N PRO A 56 0.11 -9.96 -10.14
CA PRO A 56 -1.19 -10.29 -9.56
C PRO A 56 -1.17 -11.44 -8.55
N ALA A 57 -0.22 -12.38 -8.69
CA ALA A 57 -0.05 -13.49 -7.75
C ALA A 57 0.54 -13.06 -6.40
N ASP A 58 1.26 -11.93 -6.37
CA ASP A 58 1.87 -11.39 -5.16
C ASP A 58 0.90 -10.47 -4.39
N VAL A 59 -0.21 -10.08 -5.02
CA VAL A 59 -1.30 -9.29 -4.41
C VAL A 59 -2.13 -10.18 -3.49
N THR A 60 -1.62 -10.40 -2.29
CA THR A 60 -2.25 -11.19 -1.24
C THR A 60 -2.40 -10.33 0.02
N LEU A 61 -3.28 -10.72 0.94
CA LEU A 61 -3.41 -10.02 2.23
C LEU A 61 -2.08 -10.06 3.01
N GLU A 62 -1.29 -11.11 2.91
CA GLU A 62 0.02 -11.17 3.58
C GLU A 62 0.98 -10.06 3.12
N ASN A 63 0.94 -9.69 1.83
CA ASN A 63 1.82 -8.67 1.26
C ASN A 63 1.19 -7.27 1.20
N PHE A 64 -0.14 -7.18 1.19
CA PHE A 64 -0.85 -5.92 0.91
C PHE A 64 -1.82 -5.48 2.00
N ASP A 65 -2.02 -6.23 3.08
CA ASP A 65 -3.03 -5.87 4.08
C ASP A 65 -2.62 -4.71 5.00
N THR A 66 -1.32 -4.47 5.20
CA THR A 66 -0.84 -3.36 6.04
C THR A 66 0.15 -2.49 5.29
N VAL A 67 0.25 -1.21 5.70
CA VAL A 67 1.24 -0.26 5.16
C VAL A 67 2.66 -0.83 5.27
N LYS A 68 2.97 -1.48 6.39
CA LYS A 68 4.26 -2.12 6.60
C LYS A 68 4.50 -3.24 5.59
N ALA A 69 3.55 -4.15 5.41
CA ALA A 69 3.68 -5.27 4.47
C ALA A 69 3.90 -4.77 3.04
N ILE A 70 3.15 -3.75 2.62
CA ILE A 70 3.28 -3.14 1.30
C ILE A 70 4.68 -2.57 1.07
N VAL A 71 5.20 -1.82 2.04
CA VAL A 71 6.53 -1.21 1.95
C VAL A 71 7.63 -2.28 2.00
N ASP A 72 7.47 -3.32 2.82
CA ASP A 72 8.40 -4.44 2.89
C ASP A 72 8.43 -5.21 1.55
N TYR A 73 7.26 -5.49 0.95
CA TYR A 73 7.16 -6.09 -0.38
C TYR A 73 7.87 -5.26 -1.44
N ALA A 74 7.63 -3.95 -1.45
CA ALA A 74 8.23 -3.06 -2.43
C ALA A 74 9.76 -2.95 -2.29
N HIS A 75 10.30 -3.03 -1.07
CA HIS A 75 11.75 -3.09 -0.85
C HIS A 75 12.35 -4.46 -1.16
N ALA A 76 11.61 -5.55 -1.04
CA ALA A 76 12.09 -6.89 -1.37
C ALA A 76 12.19 -7.12 -2.89
N GLY A 77 11.38 -6.41 -3.68
CA GLY A 77 11.38 -6.46 -5.15
C GLY A 77 12.30 -5.45 -5.85
N ALA A 78 12.98 -4.56 -5.09
CA ALA A 78 13.90 -3.53 -5.60
C ALA A 78 15.35 -4.02 -5.72
#